data_AF-A0A2U0RWG3-F1
#
_entry.id   AF-A0A2U0RWG3-F1
#
_cell.length_a   1.000
_cell.length_b   1.000
_cell.length_c   1.000
_cell.angle_alpha   90.00
_cell.angle_beta   90.00
_cell.angle_gamma   90.00
#
_symmetry.space_group_name_H-M   'P 1'
#
loop_
_entity.id
_entity.type
_entity.pdbx_description
1 polymer ?
#
loop_
_entity_poly.entity_id
_entity_poly.type
_entity_poly.pdbx_seq_one_letter_code
_entity_poly.pdbx_strand_id
1 'polypeptide(L)'
;VIDRQGNVRVTNVARSKIEWRPLLLIEAVHGGKTLKLIAQNAETIRVVTPEGSKAVTDLKKGDKIMARVEEGGRHFGTLVKEEAVIER
;
A
#
# COMPACT_ATOMS: atom_id res chain seq x y z
N VAL A 1 12.72 -5.68 27.22
CA VAL A 1 12.72 -7.01 26.57
C VAL A 1 11.92 -7.95 27.44
N ILE A 2 11.01 -8.72 26.85
CA ILE A 2 10.13 -9.64 27.55
C ILE A 2 10.44 -11.09 27.12
N ASP A 3 10.43 -12.03 28.05
CA ASP A 3 10.57 -13.46 27.75
C ASP A 3 9.20 -14.15 27.59
N ARG A 4 9.20 -15.47 27.32
CA ARG A 4 7.97 -16.26 27.14
C ARG A 4 7.17 -16.44 28.44
N GLN A 5 7.78 -16.20 29.59
CA GLN A 5 7.18 -16.30 30.92
C GLN A 5 6.64 -14.94 31.40
N GLY A 6 6.85 -13.87 30.61
CA GLY A 6 6.39 -12.52 30.94
C GLY A 6 7.36 -11.71 31.78
N ASN A 7 8.58 -12.20 32.04
CA ASN A 7 9.58 -11.44 32.80
C ASN A 7 10.15 -10.29 31.96
N VAL A 8 10.34 -9.13 32.58
CA VAL A 8 10.76 -7.91 31.90
C VAL A 8 12.16 -7.49 32.36
N ARG A 9 13.03 -7.15 31.39
CA ARG A 9 14.33 -6.50 31.66
C ARG A 9 14.53 -5.23 30.84
N VAL A 10 15.23 -4.26 31.44
CA VAL A 10 15.73 -3.05 30.77
C VAL A 10 16.86 -3.44 29.81
N THR A 11 16.89 -2.79 28.64
CA THR A 11 17.95 -2.96 27.65
C THR A 11 18.08 -1.67 26.85
N ASN A 12 19.22 -1.48 26.19
CA ASN A 12 19.42 -0.38 25.25
C ASN A 12 18.94 -0.77 23.85
N VAL A 13 18.26 0.16 23.17
CA VAL A 13 17.98 0.10 21.73
C VAL A 13 18.90 1.11 21.06
N ALA A 14 19.94 0.63 20.37
CA ALA A 14 21.00 1.50 19.85
C ALA A 14 20.53 2.38 18.69
N ARG A 15 19.81 1.81 17.71
CA ARG A 15 19.25 2.55 16.59
C ARG A 15 17.87 2.01 16.26
N SER A 16 16.90 2.91 16.21
CA SER A 16 15.59 2.66 15.61
C SER A 16 15.47 3.53 14.38
N LYS A 17 15.44 2.92 13.19
CA LYS A 17 15.19 3.66 11.96
C LYS A 17 13.68 3.78 11.80
N ILE A 18 13.13 4.84 12.38
CA ILE A 18 11.72 5.18 12.28
C ILE A 18 11.57 6.08 11.05
N GLU A 19 10.71 5.70 10.13
CA GLU A 19 10.40 6.51 8.96
C GLU A 19 8.89 6.66 8.83
N TRP A 20 8.43 7.90 8.89
CA TRP A 20 7.03 8.26 8.71
C TRP A 20 6.82 8.63 7.25
N ARG A 21 6.19 7.72 6.50
CA ARG A 21 5.63 8.05 5.19
C ARG A 21 4.12 7.89 5.25
N PRO A 22 3.33 8.96 5.03
CA PRO A 22 1.89 8.82 4.93
C PRO A 22 1.53 7.91 3.76
N LEU A 23 0.43 7.18 3.89
CA LEU A 23 -0.13 6.42 2.78
C LEU A 23 -0.99 7.36 1.91
N LEU A 24 -0.97 7.12 0.61
CA LEU A 24 -1.85 7.74 -0.37
C LEU A 24 -3.00 6.79 -0.67
N LEU A 25 -4.23 7.30 -0.64
CA LEU A 25 -5.39 6.64 -1.23
C LEU A 25 -5.58 7.17 -2.65
N ILE A 26 -5.44 6.28 -3.63
CA ILE A 26 -5.63 6.56 -5.06
C ILE A 26 -6.90 5.84 -5.49
N GLU A 27 -7.85 6.61 -6.05
CA GLU A 27 -9.10 6.08 -6.58
C GLU A 27 -9.10 6.15 -8.10
N ALA A 28 -9.52 5.06 -8.73
CA ALA A 28 -9.69 4.96 -10.18
C ALA A 28 -11.06 4.37 -10.51
N VAL A 29 -11.66 4.80 -11.62
CA VAL A 29 -12.96 4.29 -12.06
C VAL A 29 -12.77 3.41 -13.29
N HIS A 30 -13.32 2.20 -13.26
CA HIS A 30 -13.34 1.27 -14.38
C HIS A 30 -14.68 0.53 -14.44
N GLY A 31 -15.36 0.58 -15.60
CA GLY A 31 -16.63 -0.13 -15.79
C GLY A 31 -17.72 0.23 -14.78
N GLY A 32 -17.77 1.50 -14.34
CA GLY A 32 -18.72 1.97 -13.32
C GLY A 32 -18.38 1.56 -11.88
N LYS A 33 -17.27 0.87 -11.65
CA LYS A 33 -16.78 0.50 -10.31
C LYS A 33 -15.61 1.41 -9.91
N THR A 34 -15.58 1.82 -8.64
CA THR A 34 -14.42 2.49 -8.05
C THR A 34 -13.44 1.44 -7.53
N LEU A 35 -12.21 1.50 -8.02
CA LEU A 35 -11.07 0.72 -7.56
C LEU A 35 -10.22 1.61 -6.65
N LYS A 36 -9.68 1.02 -5.58
CA LYS A 36 -8.87 1.72 -4.59
C LYS A 36 -7.49 1.11 -4.52
N LEU A 37 -6.47 1.97 -4.44
CA LEU A 37 -5.08 1.62 -4.24
C LEU A 37 -4.56 2.42 -3.05
N ILE A 38 -4.07 1.74 -2.03
CA ILE A 38 -3.33 2.36 -0.93
C ILE A 38 -1.85 2.13 -1.19
N ALA A 39 -1.08 3.23 -1.28
CA ALA A 39 0.34 3.19 -1.61
C ALA A 39 1.16 4.04 -0.64
N GLN A 40 2.42 3.72 -0.43
CA GLN A 40 3.31 4.63 0.30
C GLN A 40 3.55 5.90 -0.53
N ASN A 41 3.50 7.07 0.11
CA ASN A 41 3.85 8.32 -0.53
C ASN A 41 5.37 8.41 -0.76
N ALA A 42 5.85 7.89 -1.88
CA ALA A 42 7.26 7.91 -2.28
C ALA A 42 7.42 7.86 -3.80
N GLU A 43 8.47 8.50 -4.30
CA GLU A 43 8.88 8.58 -5.70
C GLU A 43 9.26 7.22 -6.31
N THR A 44 9.69 6.29 -5.45
CA THR A 44 10.04 4.91 -5.80
C THR A 44 8.83 4.02 -6.00
N ILE A 45 7.65 4.42 -5.50
CA ILE A 45 6.39 3.73 -5.76
C ILE A 45 5.81 4.27 -7.05
N ARG A 46 5.67 3.39 -8.05
CA ARG A 46 5.28 3.78 -9.41
C ARG A 46 4.11 2.95 -9.91
N VAL A 47 3.27 3.60 -10.70
CA VAL A 47 2.21 2.97 -11.49
C VAL A 47 2.57 3.06 -12.98
N VAL A 48 1.86 2.28 -13.80
CA VAL A 48 2.00 2.35 -15.26
C VAL A 48 0.85 3.19 -15.80
N THR A 49 1.16 4.19 -16.62
CA THR A 49 0.21 5.00 -17.41
C THR A 49 0.37 4.65 -18.90
N PRO A 50 -0.53 5.09 -19.78
CA PRO A 50 -0.36 4.91 -21.22
C PRO A 50 0.94 5.49 -21.78
N GLU A 51 1.50 6.52 -21.14
CA GLU A 51 2.73 7.22 -21.53
C GLU A 51 4.00 6.61 -20.92
N GLY A 52 3.85 5.67 -19.98
CA GLY A 52 4.95 4.99 -19.32
C GLY A 52 4.80 4.94 -17.80
N SER A 53 5.89 4.61 -17.10
CA SER A 53 5.85 4.53 -15.64
C SER A 53 5.85 5.92 -15.00
N LYS A 54 4.98 6.15 -14.01
CA LYS A 54 4.83 7.42 -13.29
C LYS A 54 4.86 7.19 -11.77
N ALA A 55 5.54 8.06 -11.02
CA ALA A 55 5.55 7.97 -9.57
C ALA A 55 4.18 8.35 -8.99
N VAL A 56 3.78 7.72 -7.88
CA VAL A 56 2.51 8.04 -7.21
C VAL A 56 2.46 9.47 -6.67
N THR A 57 3.62 10.05 -6.37
CA THR A 57 3.78 11.47 -5.97
C THR A 57 3.41 12.45 -7.08
N ASP A 58 3.51 12.03 -8.34
CA ASP A 58 3.29 12.88 -9.52
C ASP A 58 1.89 12.70 -10.13
N LEU A 59 1.08 11.79 -9.56
CA LEU A 59 -0.27 11.52 -10.03
C LEU A 59 -1.18 12.73 -9.81
N LYS A 60 -2.03 12.98 -10.80
CA LYS A 60 -3.04 14.05 -10.78
C LYS A 60 -4.40 13.46 -11.11
N LYS A 61 -5.46 14.14 -10.66
CA LYS A 61 -6.83 13.79 -11.06
C LYS A 61 -6.93 13.81 -12.58
N GLY A 62 -7.50 12.75 -13.14
CA GLY A 62 -7.63 12.55 -14.59
C GLY A 62 -6.52 11.72 -15.22
N ASP A 63 -5.43 11.42 -14.50
CA ASP A 63 -4.42 10.48 -14.99
C ASP A 63 -5.03 9.09 -15.18
N LYS A 64 -4.66 8.44 -16.28
CA LYS A 64 -5.02 7.05 -16.56
C LYS A 64 -3.92 6.14 -16.06
N ILE A 65 -4.30 5.13 -15.30
CA ILE A 65 -3.39 4.11 -14.78
C ILE A 65 -3.83 2.73 -15.24
N MET A 66 -2.88 1.84 -15.50
CA MET A 66 -3.15 0.46 -15.82
C MET A 66 -3.41 -0.32 -14.53
N ALA A 67 -4.53 -1.04 -14.52
CA ALA A 67 -4.92 -1.90 -13.40
C ALA A 67 -5.21 -3.31 -13.91
N ARG A 68 -4.84 -4.31 -13.11
CA ARG A 68 -5.27 -5.70 -13.31
C ARG A 68 -6.43 -5.97 -12.37
N VAL A 69 -7.64 -6.05 -12.93
CA VAL A 69 -8.88 -6.22 -12.17
C VAL A 69 -9.20 -7.72 -12.05
N GLU A 70 -9.34 -8.20 -10.83
CA GLU A 70 -9.73 -9.57 -10.50
C GLU A 70 -10.78 -9.56 -9.37
N GLU A 71 -11.54 -10.64 -9.24
CA GLU A 71 -12.39 -10.89 -8.07
C GLU A 71 -11.58 -11.53 -6.94
N GLY A 72 -11.77 -11.06 -5.71
CA GLY A 72 -11.00 -11.47 -4.52
C GLY A 72 -9.70 -10.69 -4.34
N GLY A 73 -9.18 -10.68 -3.11
CA GLY A 73 -7.89 -10.07 -2.79
C GLY A 73 -6.72 -11.00 -3.06
N ARG A 74 -5.50 -10.44 -3.08
CA ARG A 74 -4.26 -11.24 -3.10
C ARG A 74 -3.37 -10.87 -1.93
N HIS A 75 -3.00 -11.86 -1.12
CA HIS A 75 -2.03 -11.73 -0.05
C HIS A 75 -0.71 -12.35 -0.49
N PHE A 76 0.32 -11.53 -0.67
CA PHE A 76 1.64 -11.97 -1.19
C PHE A 76 1.55 -12.81 -2.48
N GLY A 77 0.63 -12.46 -3.37
CA GLY A 77 0.43 -13.12 -4.66
C GLY A 77 -0.55 -14.31 -4.63
N THR A 78 -0.90 -14.83 -3.46
CA THR A 78 -1.91 -15.90 -3.31
C THR A 78 -3.31 -15.30 -3.31
N LEU A 79 -4.25 -15.88 -4.08
CA LEU A 79 -5.64 -15.43 -4.09
C LEU A 79 -6.32 -15.77 -2.76
N VAL A 80 -6.87 -14.75 -2.11
CA VAL A 80 -7.67 -14.85 -0.89
C VAL A 80 -9.05 -14.25 -1.20
N LYS A 81 -10.03 -15.12 -1.47
CA LYS A 81 -11.35 -14.72 -1.97
C LYS A 81 -12.08 -13.72 -1.07
N GLU A 82 -11.89 -13.85 0.24
CA GLU A 82 -12.57 -13.05 1.27
C GLU A 82 -11.74 -11.86 1.74
N GLU A 83 -10.53 -11.65 1.19
CA GLU A 83 -9.67 -10.56 1.63
C GLU A 83 -10.17 -9.21 1.12
N ALA A 84 -10.31 -8.27 2.05
CA ALA A 84 -10.68 -6.88 1.79
C ALA A 84 -9.81 -5.95 2.63
N VAL A 85 -9.50 -4.77 2.07
CA VAL A 85 -8.82 -3.70 2.78
C VAL A 85 -9.87 -2.76 3.35
N ILE A 86 -9.84 -2.54 4.66
CA ILE A 86 -10.70 -1.58 5.35
C ILE A 86 -9.92 -0.27 5.53
N GLU A 87 -10.43 0.81 4.97
CA GLU A 87 -9.96 2.18 5.22
C GLU A 87 -10.98 2.90 6.12
N ARG A 88 -10.50 3.79 6.99
CA ARG A 88 -11.32 4.53 7.96
C ARG A 88 -10.96 6.00 7.96
#